data_AF-A0A7V2P5H3-F1
#
_entry.id   AF-A0A7V2P5H3-F1
#
_cell.length_a   1.000
_cell.length_b   1.000
_cell.length_c   1.000
_cell.angle_alpha   90.00
_cell.angle_beta   90.00
_cell.angle_gamma   90.00
#
_symmetry.space_group_name_H-M   'P 1'
#
loop_
_entity.id
_entity.type
_entity.pdbx_description
1 polymer ?
#
loop_
_entity_poly.entity_id
_entity_poly.type
_entity_poly.pdbx_seq_one_letter_code
_entity_poly.pdbx_strand_id
1 'polypeptide(L)' 'MAKKLRCDRCGFELTDKDALDLAYEGMAAWHASARARGIEPRGILPCKNYIRCGGEIVEVNEKGHGWLSKLFDR' A
#
# COMPACT_ATOMS: atom_id res chain seq x y z
N MET A 1 -12.10 11.95 3.89
CA MET A 1 -10.86 11.89 3.07
C MET A 1 -10.80 10.48 2.48
N ALA A 2 -10.86 10.35 1.15
CA ALA A 2 -10.81 9.03 0.51
C ALA A 2 -9.39 8.50 0.57
N LYS A 3 -9.12 7.56 1.48
CA LYS A 3 -7.85 6.84 1.54
C LYS A 3 -7.80 5.90 0.33
N LYS A 4 -6.85 6.12 -0.58
CA LYS A 4 -6.61 5.21 -1.69
C LYS A 4 -5.53 4.21 -1.28
N LEU A 5 -5.73 2.96 -1.65
CA LEU A 5 -4.75 1.91 -1.43
C LEU A 5 -4.15 1.48 -2.76
N ARG A 6 -2.83 1.31 -2.81
CA ARG A 6 -2.13 0.90 -4.04
C ARG A 6 -0.98 -0.05 -3.72
N CYS A 7 -0.75 -1.00 -4.61
CA CYS A 7 0.43 -1.86 -4.56
C CYS A 7 1.71 -1.06 -4.83
N ASP A 8 2.72 -1.22 -3.98
CA ASP A 8 4.03 -0.59 -4.10
C ASP A 8 4.82 -1.01 -5.36
N ARG A 9 4.53 -2.21 -5.91
CA ARG A 9 5.27 -2.77 -7.06
C ARG A 9 4.51 -2.71 -8.38
N CYS A 10 3.35 -3.37 -8.44
CA CYS A 10 2.59 -3.46 -9.70
C CYS A 10 1.65 -2.27 -9.93
N GLY A 11 1.51 -1.39 -8.94
CA GLY A 11 0.64 -0.22 -9.03
C GLY A 11 -0.86 -0.53 -9.03
N PHE A 12 -1.28 -1.76 -8.73
CA PHE A 12 -2.67 -2.15 -8.57
C PHE A 12 -3.37 -1.29 -7.51
N GLU A 13 -4.52 -0.70 -7.84
CA GLU A 13 -5.27 0.18 -6.96
C GLU A 13 -6.49 -0.54 -6.38
N LEU A 14 -6.67 -0.42 -5.06
CA LEU A 14 -7.86 -0.86 -4.35
C LEU A 14 -8.72 0.39 -4.10
N THR A 15 -9.79 0.53 -4.88
CA THR A 15 -10.73 1.66 -4.83
C THR A 15 -12.08 1.29 -4.25
N ASP A 16 -12.38 -0.01 -4.18
CA ASP A 16 -13.63 -0.54 -3.67
C ASP A 16 -13.70 -0.42 -2.14
N LYS A 17 -14.81 0.12 -1.63
CA LYS A 17 -14.94 0.44 -0.20
C LYS A 17 -14.95 -0.82 0.67
N ASP A 18 -15.70 -1.84 0.29
CA ASP A 18 -15.73 -3.11 1.03
C ASP A 18 -14.35 -3.78 1.04
N ALA A 19 -13.63 -3.72 -0.09
CA ALA A 19 -12.26 -4.21 -0.16
C ALA A 19 -11.29 -3.40 0.71
N LEU A 20 -11.48 -2.08 0.84
CA LEU A 20 -10.71 -1.23 1.74
C LEU A 20 -10.96 -1.59 3.21
N ASP A 21 -12.22 -1.77 3.61
CA ASP A 21 -12.56 -2.14 4.99
C ASP A 21 -11.98 -3.52 5.34
N LEU A 22 -12.15 -4.52 4.45
CA LEU A 22 -11.57 -5.85 4.60
C LEU A 22 -10.03 -5.82 4.66
N ALA A 23 -9.40 -4.93 3.90
CA ALA A 23 -7.96 -4.73 3.94
C ALA A 23 -7.48 -4.28 5.33
N TYR A 24 -8.17 -3.32 5.95
CA TYR A 24 -7.82 -2.86 7.29
C TYR A 24 -8.09 -3.93 8.37
N GLU A 25 -9.18 -4.66 8.26
CA GLU A 25 -9.48 -5.76 9.19
C GLU A 25 -8.43 -6.88 9.10
N GLY A 26 -7.99 -7.22 7.89
CA GLY A 26 -6.96 -8.24 7.63
C GLY A 26 -5.52 -7.82 7.97
N MET A 27 -5.29 -6.53 8.25
CA MET A 27 -3.96 -5.97 8.44
C MET A 27 -3.21 -6.62 9.61
N ALA A 28 -3.88 -6.76 10.75
CA ALA A 28 -3.26 -7.34 11.95
C ALA A 28 -2.83 -8.80 11.71
N ALA A 29 -3.67 -9.57 11.00
CA ALA A 29 -3.37 -10.96 10.65
C ALA A 29 -2.18 -11.04 9.67
N TRP A 30 -2.13 -10.17 8.67
CA TRP A 30 -0.98 -10.07 7.76
C TRP A 30 0.30 -9.75 8.52
N HIS A 31 0.28 -8.72 9.37
CA HIS A 31 1.44 -8.27 10.13
C HIS A 31 1.97 -9.35 11.06
N ALA A 32 1.08 -10.05 11.78
CA ALA A 32 1.45 -11.18 12.62
C ALA A 32 2.08 -12.31 11.79
N SER A 33 1.52 -12.63 10.62
CA SER A 33 2.04 -13.67 9.73
C SER A 33 3.41 -13.31 9.13
N ALA A 34 3.61 -12.06 8.73
CA ALA A 34 4.90 -11.57 8.22
C ALA A 34 5.98 -11.64 9.31
N ARG A 35 5.68 -11.15 10.52
CA ARG A 35 6.61 -11.17 11.66
C ARG A 35 6.97 -12.59 12.09
N ALA A 36 6.02 -13.52 12.09
CA ALA A 36 6.28 -14.94 12.37
C ALA A 36 7.27 -15.58 11.38
N ARG A 37 7.39 -15.02 10.16
CA ARG A 37 8.37 -15.42 9.14
C ARG A 37 9.66 -14.59 9.17
N GLY A 38 9.83 -13.69 10.13
CA GLY A 38 10.97 -12.77 10.22
C GLY A 38 10.97 -11.68 9.15
N ILE A 39 9.81 -11.40 8.54
CA ILE A 39 9.64 -10.37 7.51
C ILE A 39 8.96 -9.16 8.14
N GLU A 40 9.46 -7.97 7.85
CA GLU A 40 8.82 -6.72 8.27
C GLU A 40 7.79 -6.29 7.21
N PRO A 41 6.48 -6.24 7.55
CA PRO A 41 5.44 -5.84 6.61
C PRO A 41 5.59 -4.36 6.26
N ARG A 42 5.52 -4.05 4.97
CA ARG A 42 5.66 -2.68 4.43
C ARG A 42 4.33 -2.00 4.22
N GLY A 43 3.27 -2.80 4.05
CA GLY A 43 1.91 -2.32 3.78
C GLY A 43 0.86 -2.92 4.71
N ILE A 44 -0.39 -2.72 4.30
CA ILE A 44 -1.57 -3.19 5.01
C ILE A 44 -1.79 -4.67 4.73
N LEU A 45 -1.65 -5.10 3.48
CA LEU A 45 -1.88 -6.48 3.07
C LEU A 45 -1.01 -6.85 1.86
N PRO A 46 -0.83 -8.15 1.55
CA PRO A 46 -0.11 -8.56 0.36
C PRO A 46 -0.92 -8.20 -0.90
N CYS A 47 -0.23 -7.90 -2.01
CA CYS A 47 -0.88 -7.64 -3.29
C CYS A 47 -1.80 -8.81 -3.71
N LYS A 48 -2.90 -8.52 -4.43
CA LYS A 48 -3.81 -9.55 -5.01
C LYS A 48 -3.05 -10.64 -5.78
N ASN A 49 -1.94 -10.30 -6.42
CA ASN A 49 -1.08 -11.24 -7.13
C ASN A 49 0.27 -11.44 -6.42
N TYR A 50 0.25 -11.58 -5.09
CA TYR A 50 1.46 -11.63 -4.25
C TYR A 50 2.47 -12.67 -4.71
N ILE A 51 2.02 -13.85 -5.15
CA ILE A 51 2.90 -14.93 -5.62
C ILE A 51 3.78 -14.49 -6.79
N ARG A 52 3.27 -13.64 -7.69
CA ARG A 52 4.04 -13.16 -8.86
C ARG A 52 4.63 -11.76 -8.67
N CYS A 53 3.99 -10.92 -7.86
CA CYS A 53 4.38 -9.53 -7.64
C CYS A 53 5.36 -9.38 -6.46
N GLY A 54 5.08 -10.07 -5.36
CA GLY A 54 5.75 -9.87 -4.07
C GLY A 54 5.56 -8.48 -3.46
N GLY A 55 4.64 -7.67 -4.01
CA GLY A 55 4.34 -6.33 -3.54
C GLY A 55 3.29 -6.33 -2.43
N GLU A 56 3.16 -5.20 -1.76
CA GLU A 56 2.19 -4.98 -0.68
C GLU A 56 1.34 -3.76 -0.99
N ILE A 57 0.09 -3.80 -0.53
CA ILE A 57 -0.85 -2.70 -0.66
C ILE A 57 -0.54 -1.67 0.45
N VAL A 58 -0.23 -0.45 0.05
CA VAL A 58 0.12 0.67 0.94
C VAL A 58 -0.93 1.79 0.82
N GLU A 59 -1.09 2.58 1.88
CA GLU A 59 -1.88 3.82 1.82
C GLU A 59 -1.15 4.86 0.97
N VAL A 60 -1.82 5.34 -0.07
CA VAL A 60 -1.36 6.47 -0.88
C VAL A 60 -2.19 7.68 -0.47
N ASN A 61 -1.54 8.62 0.20
CA ASN A 61 -2.15 9.91 0.50
C ASN A 61 -1.93 10.83 -0.70
N GLU A 62 -2.99 11.27 -1.36
CA GLU A 62 -2.95 12.31 -2.40
C GLU A 62 -2.69 13.70 -1.80
N LYS A 63 -1.77 13.82 -0.84
CA LYS A 63 -1.23 15.14 -0.48
C LYS A 63 -0.36 15.59 -1.64
N GLY A 64 -0.99 16.38 -2.51
CA GLY A 64 -0.47 16.80 -3.80
C GLY A 64 0.96 17.33 -3.79
N HIS A 65 1.61 17.11 -4.91
CA HIS A 65 2.75 17.89 -5.36
C HIS A 65 2.48 19.40 -5.18
N GLY A 66 3.43 20.13 -4.59
CA GLY A 66 3.33 21.59 -4.55
C GLY A 66 4.42 22.28 -3.76
N TRP A 67 5.71 22.03 -4.05
CA TRP A 67 6.81 22.92 -3.58
C TRP A 67 8.20 22.65 -4.21
N LEU A 68 8.53 21.44 -4.67
CA LEU A 68 9.91 21.08 -5.07
C LEU A 68 10.23 21.08 -6.58
N SER A 69 9.48 21.81 -7.41
CA SER A 69 9.79 21.96 -8.85
C SER A 69 10.52 23.26 -9.21
N LYS A 70 11.25 23.88 -8.27
CA LYS A 70 11.97 25.16 -8.49
C LYS A 70 13.48 25.13 -8.19
N LEU A 71 14.12 23.95 -8.19
CA LEU A 71 15.55 23.83 -7.84
C LEU A 71 16.43 23.20 -8.91
N PHE A 72 15.90 22.87 -10.09
CA PHE A 72 16.69 22.29 -11.18
C PHE A 72 16.35 22.93 -12.53
N ASP A 73 16.34 24.26 -12.55
CA ASP A 73 16.53 25.06 -13.76
C ASP A 73 17.57 26.13 -13.40
N ARG A 74 18.84 25.72 -13.40
CA ARG A 74 19.97 26.64 -13.39
C ARG A 74 21.21 25.99 -13.98
#